data_AF-A0AA97BTU0-F1
#
_entry.id   AF-A0AA97BTU0-F1
#
_cell.length_a   1.000
_cell.length_b   1.000
_cell.length_c   1.000
_cell.angle_alpha   90.00
_cell.angle_beta   90.00
_cell.angle_gamma   90.00
#
_symmetry.space_group_name_H-M   'P 1'
#
loop_
_entity.id
_entity.type
_entity.pdbx_description
1 polymer ?
#
loop_
_entity_poly.entity_id
_entity_poly.type
_entity_poly.pdbx_seq_one_letter_code
_entity_poly.pdbx_strand_id
1 'polypeptide(L)'
;MSWQLTQCRDWAQLEKQFDFVRDMQYVPQDRLHHAEGNVAIHTQMVLAALEDLPEYQQLTELKQQIVWAAALLHDVEKRSTTKEDEEGRIHSPGHAKKGELSVRNILFGQIETPFAIREQIAALVRFHGLPLWLMEKPDPERTLFAASLRVEMPLLCMLAKADAIGRTCEDKAELLVRIELFELFCREQGCWDKPKSFASPAGRFHYFHHQKGTTDYQPFEEIGSEVMMLCGLPGMGKDHFIKQFYPQTAVVCLDDIRREHKINPADKNAQGWVAQQAKEQAKRLLRTKTHFIWNATSLSASLRGTMISLFERYQAKIHLVYLEVPFKQWRQQNQQRKYAVPEQVMEKMAGKLELPTPDEAHQVSYYIDGNFEPLFAEK
;
A
#
# COMPACT_ATOMS: atom_id res chain seq x y z
N MET A 1 -1.61 -18.63 -11.96
CA MET A 1 -0.18 -18.58 -11.59
C MET A 1 -0.01 -19.36 -10.29
N SER A 2 0.97 -20.24 -10.17
CA SER A 2 1.34 -20.84 -8.88
C SER A 2 2.42 -19.95 -8.24
N TRP A 3 2.13 -19.40 -7.07
CA TRP A 3 3.08 -18.66 -6.25
C TRP A 3 2.94 -19.14 -4.82
N GLN A 4 4.07 -19.25 -4.11
CA GLN A 4 4.10 -19.55 -2.69
C GLN A 4 5.30 -18.86 -2.05
N LEU A 5 5.15 -18.48 -0.79
CA LEU A 5 6.20 -17.80 -0.03
C LEU A 5 7.41 -18.72 0.24
N THR A 6 7.14 -20.00 0.51
CA THR A 6 8.14 -21.02 0.81
C THR A 6 7.62 -22.42 0.46
N GLN A 7 8.55 -23.37 0.31
CA GLN A 7 8.26 -24.79 0.10
C GLN A 7 8.01 -25.54 1.42
N CYS A 8 8.41 -24.97 2.56
CA CYS A 8 8.32 -25.61 3.87
C CYS A 8 7.71 -24.67 4.90
N ARG A 9 6.56 -25.07 5.48
CA ARG A 9 5.81 -24.29 6.47
C ARG A 9 6.18 -24.61 7.93
N ASP A 10 7.13 -25.52 8.14
CA ASP A 10 7.64 -25.83 9.48
C ASP A 10 8.30 -24.61 10.11
N TRP A 11 7.90 -24.25 11.34
CA TRP A 11 8.35 -23.02 11.99
C TRP A 11 9.87 -22.94 12.15
N ALA A 12 10.53 -24.06 12.49
CA ALA A 12 11.98 -24.08 12.65
C ALA A 12 12.72 -23.87 11.31
N GLN A 13 12.12 -24.25 10.18
CA GLN A 13 12.64 -23.92 8.85
C GLN A 13 12.37 -22.46 8.48
N LEU A 14 11.18 -21.94 8.80
CA LEU A 14 10.85 -20.53 8.59
C LEU A 14 11.81 -19.61 9.33
N GLU A 15 12.13 -19.93 10.59
CA GLU A 15 13.15 -19.21 11.36
C GLU A 15 14.51 -19.24 10.65
N LYS A 16 14.97 -20.39 10.16
CA LYS A 16 16.25 -20.45 9.44
C LYS A 16 16.24 -19.64 8.14
N GLN A 17 15.11 -19.64 7.44
CA GLN A 17 14.98 -19.02 6.13
C GLN A 17 14.79 -17.51 6.21
N PHE A 18 14.05 -17.01 7.20
CA PHE A 18 13.58 -15.64 7.25
C PHE A 18 13.97 -14.93 8.54
N ASP A 19 14.82 -13.92 8.43
CA ASP A 19 15.25 -13.07 9.54
C ASP A 19 14.06 -12.48 10.30
N PHE A 20 13.04 -12.04 9.55
CA PHE A 20 11.84 -11.46 10.15
C PHE A 20 11.01 -12.44 10.99
N VAL A 21 11.10 -13.75 10.73
CA VAL A 21 10.46 -14.77 11.56
C VAL A 21 11.27 -14.96 12.84
N ARG A 22 12.61 -15.02 12.74
CA ARG A 22 13.49 -15.14 13.91
C ARG A 22 13.33 -13.98 14.88
N ASP A 23 13.14 -12.77 14.36
CA ASP A 23 12.99 -11.56 15.19
C ASP A 23 11.76 -11.66 16.11
N MET A 24 10.68 -12.32 15.68
CA MET A 24 9.39 -12.36 16.38
C MET A 24 9.48 -12.97 17.79
N GLN A 25 10.44 -13.87 18.03
CA GLN A 25 10.61 -14.52 19.35
C GLN A 25 11.04 -13.51 20.43
N TYR A 26 11.65 -12.40 20.04
CA TYR A 26 12.16 -11.37 20.93
C TYR A 26 11.16 -10.21 21.13
N VAL A 27 9.99 -10.28 20.52
CA VAL A 27 8.98 -9.21 20.57
C VAL A 27 7.90 -9.60 21.60
N PRO A 28 7.90 -8.98 22.80
CA PRO A 28 6.89 -9.28 23.80
C PRO A 28 5.51 -8.83 23.33
N GLN A 29 4.46 -9.48 23.84
CA GLN A 29 3.07 -9.07 23.69
C GLN A 29 2.48 -8.69 25.04
N ASP A 30 1.32 -8.03 25.01
CA ASP A 30 0.61 -7.62 26.20
C ASP A 30 0.02 -8.81 26.96
N ARG A 31 0.23 -8.89 28.28
CA ARG A 31 -0.18 -10.06 29.07
C ARG A 31 -1.69 -10.25 29.20
N LEU A 32 -2.49 -9.19 29.00
CA LEU A 32 -3.95 -9.27 29.11
C LEU A 32 -4.57 -9.60 27.75
N HIS A 33 -4.13 -8.92 26.70
CA HIS A 33 -4.68 -9.13 25.36
C HIS A 33 -4.01 -10.29 24.60
N HIS A 34 -2.82 -10.71 25.01
CA HIS A 34 -1.98 -11.72 24.35
C HIS A 34 -1.20 -12.54 25.39
N ALA A 35 -1.91 -13.31 26.22
CA ALA A 35 -1.30 -14.08 27.30
C ALA A 35 -0.36 -15.20 26.81
N GLU A 36 -0.36 -15.51 25.52
CA GLU A 36 0.52 -16.51 24.88
C GLU A 36 2.02 -16.15 24.88
N GLY A 37 2.37 -14.87 25.10
CA GLY A 37 3.74 -14.45 25.38
C GLY A 37 4.34 -13.51 24.33
N ASN A 38 4.80 -14.03 23.19
CA ASN A 38 5.52 -13.24 22.18
C ASN A 38 4.88 -13.36 20.79
N VAL A 39 5.32 -12.50 19.87
CA VAL A 39 4.79 -12.46 18.49
C VAL A 39 4.98 -13.79 17.76
N ALA A 40 6.06 -14.54 18.03
CA ALA A 40 6.31 -15.84 17.38
C ALA A 40 5.27 -16.91 17.78
N ILE A 41 4.96 -17.01 19.07
CA ILE A 41 3.95 -17.96 19.59
C ILE A 41 2.58 -17.58 19.04
N HIS A 42 2.23 -16.30 19.13
CA HIS A 42 0.97 -15.78 18.57
C HIS A 42 0.84 -16.12 17.09
N THR A 43 1.86 -15.79 16.28
CA THR A 43 1.82 -16.06 14.83
C THR A 43 1.64 -17.54 14.51
N GLN A 44 2.28 -18.45 15.25
CA GLN A 44 2.05 -19.90 15.08
C GLN A 44 0.62 -20.31 15.39
N MET A 45 0.02 -19.76 16.46
CA MET A 45 -1.38 -20.02 16.81
C MET A 45 -2.34 -19.49 15.74
N VAL A 46 -2.05 -18.31 15.17
CA VAL A 46 -2.83 -17.73 14.06
C VAL A 46 -2.73 -18.59 12.80
N LEU A 47 -1.54 -19.08 12.46
CA LEU A 47 -1.35 -19.96 11.29
C LEU A 47 -2.10 -21.28 11.46
N ALA A 48 -2.03 -21.91 12.63
CA ALA A 48 -2.77 -23.14 12.92
C ALA A 48 -4.29 -22.89 12.85
N ALA A 49 -4.78 -21.81 13.49
CA ALA A 49 -6.18 -21.43 13.44
C ALA A 49 -6.66 -21.19 12.01
N LEU A 50 -5.85 -20.51 11.18
CA LEU A 50 -6.16 -20.25 9.78
C LEU A 50 -6.31 -21.54 8.98
N GLU A 51 -5.39 -22.49 9.14
CA GLU A 51 -5.40 -23.76 8.39
C GLU A 51 -6.58 -24.67 8.79
N ASP A 52 -7.08 -24.53 10.02
CA ASP A 52 -8.25 -25.23 10.53
C ASP A 52 -9.59 -24.62 10.07
N LEU A 53 -9.60 -23.40 9.52
CA LEU A 53 -10.84 -22.77 9.05
C LEU A 53 -11.42 -23.50 7.81
N PRO A 54 -12.70 -23.94 7.83
CA PRO A 54 -13.32 -24.56 6.67
C PRO A 54 -13.30 -23.69 5.42
N GLU A 55 -13.52 -22.38 5.59
CA GLU A 55 -13.48 -21.40 4.51
C GLU A 55 -12.08 -21.24 3.89
N TYR A 56 -11.00 -21.44 4.65
CA TYR A 56 -9.63 -21.43 4.13
C TYR A 56 -9.36 -22.66 3.26
N GLN A 57 -9.83 -23.83 3.68
CA GLN A 57 -9.68 -25.09 2.95
C GLN A 57 -10.42 -25.08 1.60
N GLN A 58 -11.46 -24.26 1.46
CA GLN A 58 -12.23 -24.07 0.23
C GLN A 58 -11.61 -23.05 -0.75
N LEU A 59 -10.61 -22.27 -0.33
CA LEU A 59 -9.94 -21.33 -1.20
C LEU A 59 -9.14 -22.05 -2.29
N THR A 60 -8.91 -21.35 -3.40
CA THR A 60 -7.92 -21.79 -4.38
C THR A 60 -6.53 -21.81 -3.75
N GLU A 61 -5.64 -22.69 -4.23
CA GLU A 61 -4.27 -22.81 -3.72
C GLU A 61 -3.56 -21.45 -3.67
N LEU A 62 -3.71 -20.61 -4.70
CA LEU A 62 -3.12 -19.28 -4.72
C LEU A 62 -3.64 -18.38 -3.59
N LYS A 63 -4.96 -18.38 -3.33
CA LYS A 63 -5.54 -17.58 -2.24
C LYS A 63 -5.14 -18.11 -0.86
N GLN A 64 -4.99 -19.41 -0.71
CA GLN A 64 -4.42 -20.01 0.50
C GLN A 64 -3.00 -19.49 0.75
N GLN A 65 -2.14 -19.48 -0.27
CA GLN A 65 -0.77 -18.95 -0.15
C GLN A 65 -0.74 -17.46 0.20
N ILE A 66 -1.63 -16.65 -0.39
CA ILE A 66 -1.76 -15.22 -0.09
C ILE A 66 -2.12 -14.98 1.37
N VAL A 67 -3.20 -15.60 1.87
CA VAL A 67 -3.66 -15.36 3.25
C VAL A 67 -2.69 -15.95 4.26
N TRP A 68 -2.11 -17.12 3.97
CA TRP A 68 -1.09 -17.72 4.82
C TRP A 68 0.16 -16.83 4.94
N ALA A 69 0.65 -16.27 3.83
CA ALA A 69 1.76 -15.33 3.85
C ALA A 69 1.41 -14.04 4.62
N ALA A 70 0.19 -13.53 4.45
CA ALA A 70 -0.29 -12.38 5.21
C ALA A 70 -0.38 -12.68 6.71
N ALA A 71 -0.85 -13.87 7.11
CA ALA A 71 -0.91 -14.30 8.50
C ALA A 71 0.49 -14.40 9.13
N LEU A 72 1.47 -14.96 8.42
CA LEU A 72 2.86 -14.97 8.88
C LEU A 72 3.43 -13.55 9.10
N LEU A 73 2.98 -12.58 8.31
CA LEU A 73 3.55 -11.22 8.26
C LEU A 73 2.71 -10.15 8.98
N HIS A 74 1.50 -10.46 9.46
CA HIS A 74 0.52 -9.45 9.91
C HIS A 74 1.08 -8.53 11.01
N ASP A 75 1.87 -9.12 11.91
CA ASP A 75 2.49 -8.47 13.06
C ASP A 75 4.00 -8.23 12.91
N VAL A 76 4.56 -8.41 11.70
CA VAL A 76 6.02 -8.42 11.48
C VAL A 76 6.73 -7.16 11.98
N GLU A 77 6.06 -6.00 11.93
CA GLU A 77 6.65 -4.72 12.37
C GLU A 77 6.34 -4.35 13.82
N LYS A 78 5.70 -5.23 14.60
CA LYS A 78 5.74 -5.10 16.08
C LYS A 78 7.21 -5.06 16.53
N ARG A 79 8.11 -5.85 15.92
CA ARG A 79 9.57 -5.87 16.19
C ARG A 79 10.27 -4.51 16.22
N SER A 80 9.72 -3.50 15.58
CA SER A 80 10.34 -2.17 15.45
C SER A 80 9.43 -1.03 15.93
N THR A 81 8.25 -1.36 16.46
CA THR A 81 7.24 -0.40 16.92
C THR A 81 6.72 -0.67 18.33
N THR A 82 6.97 -1.88 18.86
CA THR A 82 6.63 -2.25 20.24
C THR A 82 7.35 -1.37 21.25
N LYS A 83 6.59 -0.91 22.24
CA LYS A 83 7.04 -0.11 23.38
C LYS A 83 6.32 -0.58 24.63
N GLU A 84 6.98 -0.41 25.76
CA GLU A 84 6.40 -0.60 27.09
C GLU A 84 6.05 0.77 27.67
N ASP A 85 4.87 0.90 28.28
CA ASP A 85 4.48 2.12 29.00
C ASP A 85 4.91 2.09 30.47
N GLU A 86 4.57 3.16 31.22
CA GLU A 86 4.94 3.30 32.63
C GLU A 86 4.30 2.24 33.55
N GLU A 87 3.21 1.61 33.10
CA GLU A 87 2.46 0.57 33.81
C GLU A 87 2.92 -0.84 33.43
N GLY A 88 3.91 -0.96 32.54
CA GLY A 88 4.43 -2.23 32.04
C GLY A 88 3.56 -2.87 30.95
N ARG A 89 2.61 -2.13 30.36
CA ARG A 89 1.76 -2.63 29.26
C ARG A 89 2.52 -2.49 27.94
N ILE A 90 2.31 -3.46 27.06
CA ILE A 90 2.99 -3.54 25.77
C ILE A 90 2.08 -3.00 24.66
N HIS A 91 2.56 -2.01 23.92
CA HIS A 91 1.84 -1.37 22.82
C HIS A 91 2.68 -1.33 21.56
N SER A 92 2.05 -1.53 20.39
CA SER A 92 2.74 -1.49 19.09
C SER A 92 2.08 -0.49 18.12
N PRO A 93 2.12 0.82 18.42
CA PRO A 93 1.42 1.82 17.62
C PRO A 93 1.98 1.90 16.20
N GLY A 94 1.08 1.84 15.21
CA GLY A 94 1.44 1.98 13.79
C GLY A 94 2.13 0.77 13.16
N HIS A 95 2.22 -0.37 13.87
CA HIS A 95 2.84 -1.60 13.34
C HIS A 95 2.22 -2.01 11.99
N ALA A 96 0.89 -1.97 11.84
CA ALA A 96 0.23 -2.33 10.58
C ALA A 96 0.63 -1.44 9.40
N LYS A 97 0.78 -0.12 9.62
CA LYS A 97 1.23 0.82 8.57
C LYS A 97 2.69 0.55 8.17
N LYS A 98 3.57 0.31 9.15
CA LYS A 98 4.97 -0.01 8.88
C LYS A 98 5.13 -1.42 8.28
N GLY A 99 4.26 -2.34 8.70
CA GLY A 99 4.14 -3.71 8.22
C GLY A 99 3.91 -3.75 6.73
N GLU A 100 2.94 -2.97 6.23
CA GLU A 100 2.69 -2.81 4.80
C GLU A 100 3.96 -2.49 4.00
N LEU A 101 4.74 -1.50 4.46
CA LEU A 101 5.98 -1.08 3.80
C LEU A 101 7.04 -2.18 3.85
N SER A 102 7.15 -2.88 4.97
CA SER A 102 8.18 -3.91 5.18
C SER A 102 7.87 -5.15 4.36
N VAL A 103 6.61 -5.59 4.36
CA VAL A 103 6.10 -6.68 3.52
C VAL A 103 6.34 -6.39 2.05
N ARG A 104 5.98 -5.19 1.57
CA ARG A 104 6.23 -4.80 0.18
C ARG A 104 7.71 -4.89 -0.17
N ASN A 105 8.60 -4.42 0.70
CA ASN A 105 10.04 -4.48 0.45
C ASN A 105 10.61 -5.91 0.47
N ILE A 106 10.17 -6.75 1.41
CA ILE A 106 10.57 -8.16 1.50
C ILE A 106 10.14 -8.90 0.22
N LEU A 107 8.86 -8.78 -0.16
CA LEU A 107 8.28 -9.45 -1.32
C LEU A 107 8.65 -8.80 -2.67
N PHE A 108 9.24 -7.61 -2.66
CA PHE A 108 9.82 -7.02 -3.86
C PHE A 108 11.27 -7.46 -4.05
N GLY A 109 12.08 -7.43 -2.99
CA GLY A 109 13.52 -7.62 -3.08
C GLY A 109 14.05 -9.01 -2.76
N GLN A 110 13.48 -9.66 -1.74
CA GLN A 110 14.02 -10.93 -1.21
C GLN A 110 13.31 -12.15 -1.79
N ILE A 111 12.00 -12.02 -2.05
CA ILE A 111 11.15 -13.10 -2.56
C ILE A 111 10.45 -12.55 -3.79
N GLU A 112 10.87 -12.96 -4.98
CA GLU A 112 10.33 -12.45 -6.25
C GLU A 112 8.83 -12.76 -6.36
N THR A 113 8.00 -11.77 -6.03
CA THR A 113 6.54 -11.93 -5.91
C THR A 113 5.85 -11.07 -6.97
N PRO A 114 4.92 -11.65 -7.77
CA PRO A 114 4.13 -10.88 -8.73
C PRO A 114 3.41 -9.70 -8.10
N PHE A 115 3.28 -8.60 -8.84
CA PHE A 115 2.77 -7.32 -8.35
C PHE A 115 1.43 -7.44 -7.62
N ALA A 116 0.41 -7.99 -8.28
CA ALA A 116 -0.93 -8.12 -7.68
C ALA A 116 -0.94 -8.98 -6.40
N ILE A 117 -0.16 -10.06 -6.37
CA ILE A 117 -0.03 -10.95 -5.19
C ILE A 117 0.62 -10.19 -4.04
N ARG A 118 1.74 -9.50 -4.31
CA ARG A 118 2.47 -8.73 -3.32
C ARG A 118 1.59 -7.65 -2.70
N GLU A 119 0.88 -6.89 -3.52
CA GLU A 119 0.07 -5.78 -3.02
C GLU A 119 -1.18 -6.27 -2.26
N GLN A 120 -1.75 -7.43 -2.62
CA GLN A 120 -2.80 -8.08 -1.84
C GLN A 120 -2.28 -8.48 -0.44
N ILE A 121 -1.09 -9.09 -0.34
CA ILE A 121 -0.49 -9.46 0.96
C ILE A 121 -0.17 -8.21 1.78
N ALA A 122 0.43 -7.19 1.17
CA ALA A 122 0.74 -5.93 1.84
C ALA A 122 -0.53 -5.23 2.36
N ALA A 123 -1.63 -5.25 1.59
CA ALA A 123 -2.90 -4.69 2.00
C ALA A 123 -3.58 -5.51 3.13
N LEU A 124 -3.52 -6.85 3.08
CA LEU A 124 -3.98 -7.69 4.19
C LEU A 124 -3.25 -7.36 5.49
N VAL A 125 -1.91 -7.24 5.44
CA VAL A 125 -1.11 -6.83 6.61
C VAL A 125 -1.44 -5.39 7.04
N ARG A 126 -1.70 -4.47 6.10
CA ARG A 126 -2.07 -3.09 6.45
C ARG A 126 -3.38 -2.99 7.22
N PHE A 127 -4.34 -3.83 6.86
CA PHE A 127 -5.72 -3.76 7.29
C PHE A 127 -6.12 -4.87 8.26
N HIS A 128 -5.24 -5.78 8.67
CA HIS A 128 -5.59 -6.97 9.47
C HIS A 128 -6.44 -6.66 10.72
N GLY A 129 -6.21 -5.52 11.40
CA GLY A 129 -7.03 -5.11 12.55
C GLY A 129 -8.33 -4.37 12.19
N LEU A 130 -8.55 -4.00 10.93
CA LEU A 130 -9.73 -3.25 10.51
C LEU A 130 -11.06 -3.94 10.88
N PRO A 131 -11.23 -5.27 10.69
CA PRO A 131 -12.47 -5.95 11.07
C PRO A 131 -12.86 -5.80 12.55
N LEU A 132 -11.88 -5.71 13.44
CA LEU A 132 -12.12 -5.54 14.88
C LEU A 132 -12.53 -4.12 15.28
N TRP A 133 -12.05 -3.13 14.53
CA TRP A 133 -12.08 -1.72 14.94
C TRP A 133 -12.81 -0.81 13.95
N LEU A 134 -13.46 -1.36 12.91
CA LEU A 134 -14.13 -0.57 11.87
C LEU A 134 -15.22 0.33 12.46
N MET A 135 -16.06 -0.24 13.33
CA MET A 135 -17.21 0.47 13.92
C MET A 135 -16.81 1.57 14.91
N GLU A 136 -15.56 1.58 15.36
CA GLU A 136 -14.99 2.64 16.21
C GLU A 136 -14.37 3.77 15.40
N LYS A 137 -14.33 3.66 14.06
CA LYS A 137 -13.82 4.73 13.21
C LYS A 137 -14.80 5.91 13.17
N PRO A 138 -14.31 7.15 13.09
CA PRO A 138 -15.19 8.31 12.92
C PRO A 138 -16.08 8.24 11.67
N ASP A 139 -15.59 7.60 10.61
CA ASP A 139 -16.31 7.36 9.36
C ASP A 139 -16.06 5.90 8.90
N PRO A 140 -16.87 4.94 9.40
CA PRO A 140 -16.72 3.52 9.08
C PRO A 140 -16.90 3.25 7.58
N GLU A 141 -17.88 3.88 6.92
CA GLU A 141 -18.15 3.69 5.49
C GLU A 141 -16.96 4.11 4.64
N ARG A 142 -16.45 5.33 4.84
CA ARG A 142 -15.31 5.83 4.06
C ARG A 142 -14.06 4.99 4.28
N THR A 143 -13.84 4.55 5.53
CA THR A 143 -12.72 3.65 5.85
C THR A 143 -12.85 2.31 5.15
N LEU A 144 -14.05 1.72 5.19
CA LEU A 144 -14.36 0.46 4.52
C LEU A 144 -14.19 0.57 3.00
N PHE A 145 -14.72 1.64 2.39
CA PHE A 145 -14.66 1.80 0.94
C PHE A 145 -13.21 1.95 0.47
N ALA A 146 -12.38 2.72 1.18
CA ALA A 146 -10.95 2.83 0.90
C ALA A 146 -10.23 1.48 0.99
N ALA A 147 -10.56 0.66 2.00
CA ALA A 147 -10.00 -0.69 2.13
C ALA A 147 -10.49 -1.61 1.00
N SER A 148 -11.78 -1.57 0.64
CA SER A 148 -12.37 -2.39 -0.43
C SER A 148 -11.74 -2.16 -1.81
N LEU A 149 -11.16 -0.98 -2.04
CA LEU A 149 -10.43 -0.65 -3.27
C LEU A 149 -9.03 -1.28 -3.34
N ARG A 150 -8.56 -1.92 -2.27
CA ARG A 150 -7.18 -2.39 -2.10
C ARG A 150 -7.05 -3.84 -1.67
N VAL A 151 -8.04 -4.39 -0.97
CA VAL A 151 -7.98 -5.75 -0.40
C VAL A 151 -9.32 -6.45 -0.54
N GLU A 152 -9.27 -7.76 -0.73
CA GLU A 152 -10.48 -8.60 -0.77
C GLU A 152 -11.02 -8.76 0.64
N MET A 153 -12.25 -8.28 0.88
CA MET A 153 -12.89 -8.33 2.19
C MET A 153 -13.02 -9.74 2.79
N PRO A 154 -13.30 -10.82 2.02
CA PRO A 154 -13.39 -12.16 2.58
C PRO A 154 -12.06 -12.66 3.13
N LEU A 155 -10.95 -12.37 2.42
CA LEU A 155 -9.61 -12.73 2.86
C LEU A 155 -9.19 -11.94 4.10
N LEU A 156 -9.58 -10.66 4.16
CA LEU A 156 -9.32 -9.81 5.32
C LEU A 156 -10.11 -10.28 6.56
N CYS A 157 -11.38 -10.62 6.39
CA CYS A 157 -12.23 -11.16 7.44
C CYS A 157 -11.67 -12.48 7.98
N MET A 158 -11.25 -13.39 7.08
CA MET A 158 -10.62 -14.67 7.43
C MET A 158 -9.33 -14.49 8.22
N LEU A 159 -8.46 -13.55 7.81
CA LEU A 159 -7.24 -13.23 8.54
C LEU A 159 -7.54 -12.72 9.95
N ALA A 160 -8.49 -11.80 10.11
CA ALA A 160 -8.88 -11.28 11.42
C ALA A 160 -9.52 -12.37 12.31
N LYS A 161 -10.29 -13.29 11.71
CA LYS A 161 -10.86 -14.45 12.41
C LYS A 161 -9.76 -15.38 12.93
N ALA A 162 -8.77 -15.71 12.10
CA ALA A 162 -7.63 -16.50 12.50
C ALA A 162 -6.80 -15.81 13.61
N ASP A 163 -6.59 -14.50 13.51
CA ASP A 163 -5.92 -13.68 14.56
C ASP A 163 -6.67 -13.76 15.90
N ALA A 164 -7.99 -13.57 15.90
CA ALA A 164 -8.81 -13.65 17.11
C ALA A 164 -8.84 -15.07 17.72
N ILE A 165 -8.91 -16.11 16.89
CA ILE A 165 -8.88 -17.51 17.37
C ILE A 165 -7.50 -17.86 17.94
N GLY A 166 -6.43 -17.47 17.23
CA GLY A 166 -5.02 -17.72 17.55
C GLY A 166 -4.43 -16.86 18.68
N ARG A 167 -5.26 -16.46 19.63
CA ARG A 167 -4.91 -15.57 20.76
C ARG A 167 -5.39 -16.16 22.09
N THR A 168 -4.69 -15.93 23.19
CA THR A 168 -5.19 -16.26 24.54
C THR A 168 -5.58 -14.98 25.26
N CYS A 169 -6.89 -14.72 25.34
CA CYS A 169 -7.50 -13.54 25.96
C CYS A 169 -8.92 -13.85 26.46
N GLU A 170 -9.43 -13.07 27.42
CA GLU A 170 -10.78 -13.24 27.98
C GLU A 170 -11.89 -12.74 27.04
N ASP A 171 -11.59 -11.74 26.22
CA ASP A 171 -12.52 -11.03 25.32
C ASP A 171 -12.65 -11.69 23.93
N LYS A 172 -12.13 -12.90 23.74
CA LYS A 172 -12.15 -13.61 22.44
C LYS A 172 -13.53 -13.68 21.80
N ALA A 173 -14.57 -13.95 22.60
CA ALA A 173 -15.94 -14.02 22.09
C ALA A 173 -16.43 -12.67 21.54
N GLU A 174 -16.06 -11.56 22.18
CA GLU A 174 -16.39 -10.22 21.71
C GLU A 174 -15.67 -9.89 20.39
N LEU A 175 -14.38 -10.26 20.28
CA LEU A 175 -13.61 -10.08 19.04
C LEU A 175 -14.27 -10.78 17.85
N LEU A 176 -14.76 -12.01 18.05
CA LEU A 176 -15.46 -12.76 17.00
C LEU A 176 -16.79 -12.10 16.61
N VAL A 177 -17.56 -11.59 17.57
CA VAL A 177 -18.80 -10.83 17.29
C VAL A 177 -18.50 -9.57 16.46
N ARG A 178 -17.41 -8.85 16.76
CA ARG A 178 -16.98 -7.68 15.97
C ARG A 178 -16.65 -8.06 14.51
N ILE A 179 -16.01 -9.21 14.31
CA ILE A 179 -15.69 -9.73 12.97
C ILE A 179 -16.95 -10.11 12.20
N GLU A 180 -17.92 -10.75 12.85
CA GLU A 180 -19.23 -11.06 12.24
C GLU A 180 -19.96 -9.77 11.83
N LEU A 181 -19.95 -8.75 12.69
CA LEU A 181 -20.52 -7.44 12.39
C LEU A 181 -19.82 -6.77 11.20
N PHE A 182 -18.49 -6.88 11.11
CA PHE A 182 -17.72 -6.41 9.96
C PHE A 182 -18.16 -7.08 8.65
N GLU A 183 -18.33 -8.41 8.65
CA GLU A 183 -18.82 -9.12 7.47
C GLU A 183 -20.21 -8.65 7.06
N LEU A 184 -21.16 -8.56 8.01
CA LEU A 184 -22.51 -8.09 7.75
C LEU A 184 -22.50 -6.69 7.12
N PHE A 185 -21.70 -5.78 7.68
CA PHE A 185 -21.57 -4.42 7.18
C PHE A 185 -20.94 -4.36 5.78
N CYS A 186 -19.92 -5.20 5.49
CA CYS A 186 -19.37 -5.31 4.14
C CYS A 186 -20.42 -5.76 3.11
N ARG A 187 -21.28 -6.70 3.50
CA ARG A 187 -22.37 -7.22 2.64
C ARG A 187 -23.45 -6.16 2.42
N GLU A 188 -23.89 -5.49 3.47
CA GLU A 188 -24.85 -4.38 3.40
C GLU A 188 -24.36 -3.26 2.48
N GLN A 189 -23.07 -2.92 2.59
CA GLN A 189 -22.44 -1.90 1.77
C GLN A 189 -22.12 -2.35 0.33
N GLY A 190 -22.35 -3.62 0.00
CA GLY A 190 -22.13 -4.18 -1.33
C GLY A 190 -20.66 -4.28 -1.73
N CYS A 191 -19.75 -4.37 -0.76
CA CYS A 191 -18.30 -4.45 -0.98
C CYS A 191 -17.64 -5.74 -0.49
N TRP A 192 -18.42 -6.80 -0.25
CA TRP A 192 -17.91 -8.11 0.15
C TRP A 192 -17.18 -8.83 -1.00
N ASP A 193 -17.86 -9.12 -2.11
CA ASP A 193 -17.30 -9.92 -3.22
C ASP A 193 -16.52 -9.12 -4.26
N LYS A 194 -16.57 -7.78 -4.16
CA LYS A 194 -15.99 -6.82 -5.08
C LYS A 194 -15.72 -5.49 -4.35
N PRO A 195 -14.80 -4.64 -4.87
CA PRO A 195 -14.62 -3.29 -4.36
C PRO A 195 -15.92 -2.45 -4.42
N LYS A 196 -16.06 -1.46 -3.53
CA LYS A 196 -17.18 -0.52 -3.58
C LYS A 196 -17.23 0.20 -4.93
N SER A 197 -18.40 0.19 -5.55
CA SER A 197 -18.68 0.93 -6.78
C SER A 197 -19.06 2.39 -6.49
N PHE A 198 -18.70 3.27 -7.42
CA PHE A 198 -19.03 4.69 -7.42
C PHE A 198 -19.63 5.05 -8.78
N ALA A 199 -20.47 6.08 -8.85
CA ALA A 199 -21.12 6.51 -10.09
C ALA A 199 -20.14 6.82 -11.22
N SER A 200 -18.96 7.36 -10.87
CA SER A 200 -17.87 7.58 -11.82
C SER A 200 -16.52 7.68 -11.11
N PRO A 201 -15.39 7.62 -11.83
CA PRO A 201 -14.08 7.87 -11.23
C PRO A 201 -13.95 9.28 -10.63
N ALA A 202 -14.63 10.28 -11.19
CA ALA A 202 -14.72 11.62 -10.62
C ALA A 202 -15.59 11.63 -9.34
N GLY A 203 -16.69 10.89 -9.31
CA GLY A 203 -17.52 10.72 -8.11
C GLY A 203 -16.75 10.05 -6.97
N ARG A 204 -15.94 9.02 -7.27
CA ARG A 204 -15.02 8.39 -6.30
C ARG A 204 -14.04 9.40 -5.72
N PHE A 205 -13.35 10.15 -6.59
CA PHE A 205 -12.41 11.18 -6.16
C PHE A 205 -13.10 12.23 -5.27
N HIS A 206 -14.27 12.73 -5.68
CA HIS A 206 -15.04 13.69 -4.88
C HIS A 206 -15.41 13.13 -3.50
N TYR A 207 -15.89 11.88 -3.43
CA TYR A 207 -16.22 11.21 -2.16
C TYR A 207 -15.03 11.18 -1.19
N PHE A 208 -13.83 10.84 -1.66
CA PHE A 208 -12.63 10.74 -0.82
C PHE A 208 -11.91 12.06 -0.54
N HIS A 209 -12.24 13.14 -1.25
CA HIS A 209 -11.60 14.45 -1.08
C HIS A 209 -12.50 15.51 -0.45
N HIS A 210 -13.82 15.26 -0.36
CA HIS A 210 -14.81 16.17 0.23
C HIS A 210 -15.51 15.53 1.44
N GLN A 211 -16.03 16.35 2.36
CA GLN A 211 -16.61 15.87 3.63
C GLN A 211 -18.04 15.30 3.51
N LYS A 212 -18.75 15.55 2.40
CA LYS A 212 -20.18 15.21 2.26
C LYS A 212 -20.50 14.69 0.85
N GLY A 213 -20.00 13.50 0.53
CA GLY A 213 -20.29 12.83 -0.74
C GLY A 213 -21.11 11.56 -0.52
N THR A 214 -21.96 11.21 -1.49
CA THR A 214 -22.56 9.87 -1.62
C THR A 214 -21.85 9.11 -2.73
N THR A 215 -21.92 7.78 -2.72
CA THR A 215 -21.27 6.96 -3.77
C THR A 215 -21.91 7.11 -5.15
N ASP A 216 -23.18 7.54 -5.17
CA ASP A 216 -23.97 7.74 -6.39
C ASP A 216 -23.83 9.15 -6.96
N TYR A 217 -23.09 10.03 -6.28
CA TYR A 217 -22.86 11.39 -6.76
C TYR A 217 -22.01 11.38 -8.03
N GLN A 218 -22.51 12.05 -9.06
CA GLN A 218 -21.80 12.30 -10.29
C GLN A 218 -21.49 13.80 -10.42
N PRO A 219 -20.22 14.20 -10.21
CA PRO A 219 -19.81 15.58 -10.47
C PRO A 219 -20.04 15.94 -11.94
N PHE A 220 -20.34 17.21 -12.19
CA PHE A 220 -20.32 17.74 -13.55
C PHE A 220 -18.90 17.68 -14.12
N GLU A 221 -18.78 17.40 -15.42
CA GLU A 221 -17.47 17.43 -16.08
C GLU A 221 -16.94 18.86 -16.11
N GLU A 222 -15.81 19.08 -15.42
CA GLU A 222 -15.11 20.35 -15.44
C GLU A 222 -14.10 20.39 -16.61
N ILE A 223 -14.05 21.52 -17.31
CA ILE A 223 -13.10 21.73 -18.40
C ILE A 223 -11.79 22.24 -17.81
N GLY A 224 -10.91 21.30 -17.42
CA GLY A 224 -9.56 21.58 -16.92
C GLY A 224 -8.47 20.86 -17.71
N SER A 225 -7.23 20.93 -17.22
CA SER A 225 -6.12 20.13 -17.75
C SER A 225 -6.18 18.70 -17.25
N GLU A 226 -5.86 17.71 -18.08
CA GLU A 226 -5.40 16.40 -17.62
C GLU A 226 -3.94 16.45 -17.13
N VAL A 227 -3.71 15.96 -15.91
CA VAL A 227 -2.39 15.90 -15.29
C VAL A 227 -2.05 14.46 -14.95
N MET A 228 -1.00 13.95 -15.60
CA MET A 228 -0.46 12.63 -15.31
C MET A 228 0.70 12.75 -14.31
N MET A 229 0.54 12.19 -13.12
CA MET A 229 1.60 12.14 -12.11
C MET A 229 2.26 10.77 -12.10
N LEU A 230 3.56 10.73 -12.42
CA LEU A 230 4.31 9.49 -12.35
C LEU A 230 4.74 9.19 -10.91
N CYS A 231 4.65 7.93 -10.53
CA CYS A 231 5.01 7.38 -9.24
C CYS A 231 5.97 6.21 -9.45
N GLY A 232 7.06 6.15 -8.69
CA GLY A 232 7.98 5.02 -8.77
C GLY A 232 9.41 5.42 -8.43
N LEU A 233 10.20 4.41 -8.07
CA LEU A 233 11.59 4.61 -7.66
C LEU A 233 12.45 5.15 -8.82
N PRO A 234 13.58 5.81 -8.52
CA PRO A 234 14.57 6.15 -9.54
C PRO A 234 15.00 4.89 -10.30
N GLY A 235 15.11 4.99 -11.62
CA GLY A 235 15.51 3.84 -12.45
C GLY A 235 14.37 2.87 -12.81
N MET A 236 13.11 3.13 -12.47
CA MET A 236 11.94 2.33 -12.90
C MET A 236 11.44 2.65 -14.33
N GLY A 237 12.21 3.40 -15.13
CA GLY A 237 11.84 3.67 -16.53
C GLY A 237 10.85 4.81 -16.78
N LYS A 238 10.56 5.68 -15.80
CA LYS A 238 9.69 6.87 -15.98
C LYS A 238 10.00 7.69 -17.25
N ASP A 239 11.26 8.04 -17.45
CA ASP A 239 11.67 8.84 -18.62
C ASP A 239 11.49 8.06 -19.94
N HIS A 240 11.63 6.73 -19.90
CA HIS A 240 11.40 5.87 -21.07
C HIS A 240 9.90 5.80 -21.40
N PHE A 241 9.05 5.58 -20.39
CA PHE A 241 7.60 5.59 -20.51
C PHE A 241 7.08 6.90 -21.12
N ILE A 242 7.57 8.06 -20.65
CA ILE A 242 7.21 9.37 -21.22
C ILE A 242 7.57 9.43 -22.70
N LYS A 243 8.79 9.05 -23.08
CA LYS A 243 9.24 9.10 -24.47
C LYS A 243 8.45 8.17 -25.39
N GLN A 244 8.05 7.01 -24.88
CA GLN A 244 7.32 6.01 -25.64
C GLN A 244 5.87 6.43 -25.89
N PHE A 245 5.16 6.85 -24.85
CA PHE A 245 3.71 7.07 -24.91
C PHE A 245 3.31 8.55 -25.07
N TYR A 246 4.14 9.47 -24.60
CA TYR A 246 3.81 10.90 -24.49
C TYR A 246 4.95 11.83 -24.95
N PRO A 247 5.56 11.61 -26.14
CA PRO A 247 6.75 12.35 -26.56
C PRO A 247 6.53 13.85 -26.76
N GLN A 248 5.27 14.30 -26.94
CA GLN A 248 4.90 15.70 -27.21
C GLN A 248 4.25 16.39 -26.01
N THR A 249 4.07 15.70 -24.89
CA THR A 249 3.40 16.26 -23.72
C THR A 249 4.38 17.09 -22.88
N ALA A 250 3.95 18.26 -22.41
CA ALA A 250 4.76 19.08 -21.51
C ALA A 250 5.09 18.29 -20.23
N VAL A 251 6.34 18.37 -19.77
CA VAL A 251 6.79 17.63 -18.57
C VAL A 251 7.38 18.61 -17.56
N VAL A 252 6.88 18.55 -16.33
CA VAL A 252 7.47 19.21 -15.17
C VAL A 252 8.28 18.16 -14.41
N CYS A 253 9.61 18.26 -14.47
CA CYS A 253 10.53 17.28 -13.91
C CYS A 253 11.47 17.92 -12.87
N LEU A 254 11.44 17.42 -11.64
CA LEU A 254 12.27 17.97 -10.56
C LEU A 254 13.77 17.70 -10.80
N ASP A 255 14.12 16.57 -11.44
CA ASP A 255 15.50 16.24 -11.75
C ASP A 255 16.07 17.13 -12.86
N ASP A 256 15.25 17.57 -13.81
CA ASP A 256 15.69 18.48 -14.87
C ASP A 256 15.96 19.88 -14.31
N ILE A 257 15.11 20.37 -13.40
CA ILE A 257 15.36 21.62 -12.67
C ILE A 257 16.67 21.53 -11.87
N ARG A 258 16.94 20.40 -11.19
CA ARG A 258 18.22 20.20 -10.50
C ARG A 258 19.40 20.29 -11.46
N ARG A 259 19.31 19.66 -12.63
CA ARG A 259 20.39 19.63 -13.63
C ARG A 259 20.64 21.00 -14.24
N GLU A 260 19.59 21.71 -14.64
CA GLU A 260 19.67 23.06 -15.21
C GLU A 260 20.39 24.03 -14.27
N HIS A 261 20.06 23.95 -12.98
CA HIS A 261 20.64 24.81 -11.94
C HIS A 261 21.90 24.23 -11.26
N LYS A 262 22.43 23.10 -11.75
CA LYS A 262 23.62 22.41 -11.20
C LYS A 262 23.52 22.12 -9.69
N ILE A 263 22.31 21.83 -9.22
CA ILE A 263 22.02 21.52 -7.81
C ILE A 263 22.30 20.04 -7.55
N ASN A 264 23.09 19.75 -6.51
CA ASN A 264 23.33 18.38 -6.07
C ASN A 264 22.04 17.77 -5.47
N PRO A 265 21.58 16.59 -5.91
CA PRO A 265 20.43 15.90 -5.30
C PRO A 265 20.55 15.67 -3.78
N ALA A 266 21.76 15.61 -3.24
CA ALA A 266 22.00 15.46 -1.79
C ALA A 266 21.88 16.78 -1.00
N ASP A 267 21.82 17.93 -1.66
CA ASP A 267 21.71 19.24 -1.01
C ASP A 267 20.29 19.47 -0.47
N LYS A 268 20.12 19.27 0.84
CA LYS A 268 18.83 19.44 1.53
C LYS A 268 18.32 20.88 1.51
N ASN A 269 19.20 21.89 1.47
CA ASN A 269 18.81 23.29 1.50
C ASN A 269 18.19 23.72 0.17
N ALA A 270 18.68 23.14 -0.94
CA ALA A 270 18.18 23.43 -2.27
C ALA A 270 16.89 22.65 -2.63
N GLN A 271 16.54 21.57 -1.91
CA GLN A 271 15.36 20.75 -2.21
C GLN A 271 14.04 21.55 -2.17
N GLY A 272 13.88 22.42 -1.16
CA GLY A 272 12.69 23.25 -1.03
C GLY A 272 12.52 24.21 -2.21
N TRP A 273 13.63 24.79 -2.66
CA TRP A 273 13.65 25.68 -3.82
C TRP A 273 13.29 24.94 -5.13
N VAL A 274 13.88 23.76 -5.37
CA VAL A 274 13.57 22.92 -6.55
C VAL A 274 12.08 22.56 -6.58
N ALA A 275 11.53 22.13 -5.44
CA ALA A 275 10.11 21.80 -5.34
C ALA A 275 9.22 23.02 -5.61
N GLN A 276 9.64 24.20 -5.17
CA GLN A 276 8.92 25.45 -5.45
C GLN A 276 8.96 25.82 -6.93
N GLN A 277 10.11 25.70 -7.60
CA GLN A 277 10.21 25.96 -9.04
C GLN A 277 9.32 25.01 -9.84
N ALA A 278 9.34 23.71 -9.51
CA ALA A 278 8.47 22.73 -10.16
C ALA A 278 6.97 23.09 -9.97
N LYS A 279 6.58 23.49 -8.76
CA LYS A 279 5.20 23.96 -8.49
C LYS A 279 4.83 25.20 -9.29
N GLU A 280 5.74 26.16 -9.46
CA GLU A 280 5.46 27.36 -10.28
C GLU A 280 5.35 27.03 -11.77
N GLN A 281 6.18 26.11 -12.30
CA GLN A 281 6.03 25.61 -13.67
C GLN A 281 4.67 24.92 -13.86
N ALA A 282 4.28 24.03 -12.94
CA ALA A 282 2.98 23.37 -12.96
C ALA A 282 1.82 24.38 -12.90
N LYS A 283 1.87 25.39 -12.02
CA LYS A 283 0.83 26.44 -11.94
C LYS A 283 0.64 27.20 -13.25
N ARG A 284 1.71 27.47 -14.00
CA ARG A 284 1.60 28.13 -15.31
C ARG A 284 0.78 27.29 -16.28
N LEU A 285 1.08 25.99 -16.38
CA LEU A 285 0.37 25.03 -17.23
C LEU A 285 -1.09 24.84 -16.79
N LEU A 286 -1.33 24.74 -15.48
CA LEU A 286 -2.67 24.63 -14.91
C LEU A 286 -3.54 25.86 -15.24
N ARG A 287 -2.99 27.07 -15.13
CA ARG A 287 -3.71 28.32 -15.48
C ARG A 287 -4.10 28.38 -16.96
N THR A 288 -3.27 27.84 -17.84
CA THR A 288 -3.55 27.76 -19.29
C THR A 288 -4.30 26.49 -19.68
N LYS A 289 -4.73 25.67 -18.69
CA LYS A 289 -5.41 24.38 -18.88
C LYS A 289 -4.64 23.41 -19.79
N THR A 290 -3.32 23.53 -19.83
CA THR A 290 -2.45 22.70 -20.67
C THR A 290 -2.21 21.35 -20.02
N HIS A 291 -2.36 20.26 -20.76
CA HIS A 291 -2.06 18.91 -20.29
C HIS A 291 -0.56 18.74 -20.04
N PHE A 292 -0.19 18.10 -18.93
CA PHE A 292 1.22 17.89 -18.61
C PHE A 292 1.46 16.67 -17.74
N ILE A 293 2.72 16.23 -17.73
CA ILE A 293 3.22 15.13 -16.90
C ILE A 293 4.03 15.73 -15.74
N TRP A 294 3.66 15.35 -14.52
CA TRP A 294 4.48 15.58 -13.33
C TRP A 294 5.43 14.39 -13.13
N ASN A 295 6.69 14.56 -13.53
CA ASN A 295 7.72 13.54 -13.41
C ASN A 295 8.52 13.73 -12.11
N ALA A 296 8.15 12.96 -11.09
CA ALA A 296 8.86 12.86 -9.82
C ALA A 296 8.85 11.41 -9.32
N THR A 297 9.51 11.15 -8.19
CA THR A 297 9.41 9.82 -7.56
C THR A 297 8.07 9.59 -6.87
N SER A 298 7.50 10.64 -6.27
CA SER A 298 6.15 10.65 -5.69
C SER A 298 5.88 9.50 -4.70
N LEU A 299 6.88 9.21 -3.85
CA LEU A 299 6.98 7.94 -3.08
C LEU A 299 5.96 7.76 -1.96
N SER A 300 5.34 8.83 -1.44
CA SER A 300 4.39 8.73 -0.32
C SER A 300 3.08 9.45 -0.64
N ALA A 301 1.99 8.98 -0.03
CA ALA A 301 0.67 9.57 -0.14
C ALA A 301 0.67 11.05 0.28
N SER A 302 1.47 11.43 1.27
CA SER A 302 1.60 12.85 1.68
C SER A 302 2.21 13.74 0.59
N LEU A 303 3.26 13.24 -0.10
CA LEU A 303 3.88 13.98 -1.20
C LEU A 303 2.93 14.09 -2.40
N ARG A 304 2.23 12.99 -2.73
CA ARG A 304 1.22 12.98 -3.79
C ARG A 304 0.07 13.90 -3.45
N GLY A 305 -0.49 13.80 -2.25
CA GLY A 305 -1.61 14.61 -1.75
C GLY A 305 -1.37 16.11 -1.88
N THR A 306 -0.16 16.58 -1.55
CA THR A 306 0.21 18.00 -1.72
C THR A 306 0.03 18.49 -3.17
N MET A 307 0.40 17.65 -4.13
CA MET A 307 0.30 17.98 -5.56
C MET A 307 -1.11 17.70 -6.10
N ILE A 308 -1.78 16.63 -5.66
CA ILE A 308 -3.18 16.33 -5.97
C ILE A 308 -4.07 17.51 -5.58
N SER A 309 -3.95 18.02 -4.35
CA SER A 309 -4.71 19.19 -3.91
C SER A 309 -4.36 20.46 -4.69
N LEU A 310 -3.13 20.59 -5.22
CA LEU A 310 -2.80 21.69 -6.12
C LEU A 310 -3.55 21.54 -7.45
N PHE A 311 -3.54 20.35 -8.05
CA PHE A 311 -4.16 20.09 -9.34
C PHE A 311 -5.69 20.23 -9.27
N GLU A 312 -6.30 19.70 -8.20
CA GLU A 312 -7.73 19.80 -7.91
C GLU A 312 -8.20 21.26 -7.82
N ARG A 313 -7.45 22.16 -7.16
CA ARG A 313 -7.81 23.60 -7.10
C ARG A 313 -7.86 24.29 -8.47
N TYR A 314 -7.23 23.71 -9.48
CA TYR A 314 -7.27 24.18 -10.87
C TYR A 314 -8.21 23.33 -11.73
N GLN A 315 -9.09 22.53 -11.11
CA GLN A 315 -10.09 21.70 -11.79
C GLN A 315 -9.44 20.67 -12.74
N ALA A 316 -8.20 20.26 -12.44
CA ALA A 316 -7.49 19.32 -13.26
C ALA A 316 -7.98 17.88 -13.01
N LYS A 317 -8.09 17.11 -14.09
CA LYS A 317 -8.32 15.66 -14.02
C LYS A 317 -6.99 14.96 -13.76
N ILE A 318 -6.93 14.15 -12.72
CA ILE A 318 -5.67 13.62 -12.17
C ILE A 318 -5.56 12.13 -12.47
N HIS A 319 -4.47 11.73 -13.13
CA HIS A 319 -4.11 10.34 -13.39
C HIS A 319 -2.78 10.00 -12.72
N LEU A 320 -2.79 9.11 -11.73
CA LEU A 320 -1.56 8.56 -11.15
C LEU A 320 -1.12 7.34 -11.96
N VAL A 321 0.13 7.30 -12.37
CA VAL A 321 0.72 6.12 -13.03
C VAL A 321 1.90 5.65 -12.18
N TYR A 322 1.76 4.46 -11.60
CA TYR A 322 2.84 3.77 -10.92
C TYR A 322 3.66 2.96 -11.91
N LEU A 323 4.99 3.04 -11.84
CA LEU A 323 5.89 2.26 -12.68
C LEU A 323 6.81 1.39 -11.84
N GLU A 324 6.90 0.13 -12.24
CA GLU A 324 7.77 -0.85 -11.62
C GLU A 324 8.36 -1.80 -12.66
N VAL A 325 9.61 -2.20 -12.42
CA VAL A 325 10.24 -3.36 -13.06
C VAL A 325 10.71 -4.32 -11.98
N PRO A 326 10.94 -5.61 -12.30
CA PRO A 326 11.44 -6.58 -11.33
C PRO A 326 12.69 -6.10 -10.60
N PHE A 327 12.85 -6.47 -9.33
CA PHE A 327 13.90 -5.93 -8.46
C PHE A 327 15.32 -6.10 -9.05
N LYS A 328 15.63 -7.27 -9.61
CA LYS A 328 16.94 -7.53 -10.24
C LYS A 328 17.21 -6.57 -11.42
N GLN A 329 16.19 -6.36 -12.26
CA GLN A 329 16.27 -5.41 -13.36
C GLN A 329 16.39 -3.97 -12.86
N TRP A 330 15.62 -3.57 -11.85
CA TRP A 330 15.69 -2.23 -11.25
C TRP A 330 17.11 -1.92 -10.76
N ARG A 331 17.74 -2.89 -10.08
CA ARG A 331 19.13 -2.80 -9.60
C ARG A 331 20.12 -2.63 -10.75
N GLN A 332 20.01 -3.45 -11.78
CA GLN A 332 20.87 -3.38 -12.97
C GLN A 332 20.70 -2.05 -13.71
N GLN A 333 19.46 -1.61 -13.93
CA GLN A 333 19.15 -0.35 -14.59
C GLN A 333 19.76 0.83 -13.84
N ASN A 334 19.70 0.85 -12.51
CA ASN A 334 20.31 1.96 -11.75
C ASN A 334 21.84 2.00 -11.86
N GLN A 335 22.52 0.84 -11.87
CA GLN A 335 23.97 0.77 -12.03
C GLN A 335 24.45 1.30 -13.39
N GLN A 336 23.63 1.15 -14.44
CA GLN A 336 23.96 1.59 -15.80
C GLN A 336 23.62 3.06 -16.10
N ARG A 337 23.02 3.78 -15.14
CA ARG A 337 22.63 5.19 -15.34
C ARG A 337 23.84 6.12 -15.28
N LYS A 338 23.85 7.12 -16.16
CA LYS A 338 24.79 8.26 -16.11
C LYS A 338 24.88 8.91 -14.72
N TYR A 339 23.75 8.98 -14.03
CA TYR A 339 23.63 9.45 -12.64
C TYR A 339 23.02 8.34 -11.78
N ALA A 340 23.83 7.33 -11.46
CA ALA A 340 23.42 6.24 -10.59
C ALA A 340 23.14 6.76 -9.16
N VAL A 341 22.06 6.27 -8.56
CA VAL A 341 21.72 6.57 -7.17
C VAL A 341 22.44 5.57 -6.26
N PRO A 342 23.10 5.99 -5.17
CA PRO A 342 23.74 5.04 -4.25
C PRO A 342 22.77 3.99 -3.72
N GLU A 343 23.24 2.75 -3.57
CA GLU A 343 22.45 1.59 -3.16
C GLU A 343 21.68 1.81 -1.85
N GLN A 344 22.36 2.33 -0.82
CA GLN A 344 21.72 2.65 0.46
C GLN A 344 20.58 3.68 0.34
N VAL A 345 20.69 4.61 -0.63
CA VAL A 345 19.64 5.60 -0.89
C VAL A 345 18.47 4.95 -1.61
N MET A 346 18.73 4.02 -2.54
CA MET A 346 17.70 3.23 -3.24
C MET A 346 16.90 2.38 -2.26
N GLU A 347 17.56 1.66 -1.37
CA GLU A 347 16.93 0.86 -0.31
C GLU A 347 16.09 1.73 0.62
N LYS A 348 16.62 2.89 1.05
CA LYS A 348 15.87 3.84 1.87
C LYS A 348 14.64 4.41 1.15
N MET A 349 14.70 4.60 -0.16
CA MET A 349 13.56 5.05 -0.96
C MET A 349 12.52 3.94 -1.12
N ALA A 350 12.94 2.69 -1.38
CA ALA A 350 12.06 1.52 -1.41
C ALA A 350 11.35 1.32 -0.06
N GLY A 351 12.09 1.51 1.05
CA GLY A 351 11.59 1.57 2.42
C GLY A 351 10.43 2.54 2.68
N LYS A 352 10.23 3.52 1.79
CA LYS A 352 9.23 4.59 1.93
C LYS A 352 8.16 4.56 0.85
N LEU A 353 8.21 3.58 -0.05
CA LEU A 353 7.30 3.50 -1.17
C LEU A 353 5.90 3.07 -0.71
N GLU A 354 4.99 4.03 -0.67
CA GLU A 354 3.56 3.80 -0.57
C GLU A 354 2.99 3.76 -2.00
N LEU A 355 2.33 2.66 -2.36
CA LEU A 355 1.66 2.52 -3.65
C LEU A 355 0.55 3.57 -3.80
N PRO A 356 0.37 4.23 -4.97
CA PRO A 356 -0.79 5.08 -5.19
C PRO A 356 -2.07 4.23 -5.18
N THR A 357 -3.11 4.69 -4.47
CA THR A 357 -4.36 3.94 -4.29
C THR A 357 -5.53 4.58 -5.04
N PRO A 358 -6.56 3.80 -5.45
CA PRO A 358 -7.64 4.32 -6.30
C PRO A 358 -8.44 5.50 -5.72
N ASP A 359 -8.44 5.66 -4.40
CA ASP A 359 -9.06 6.78 -3.68
C ASP A 359 -8.30 8.11 -3.82
N GLU A 360 -7.01 8.09 -4.19
CA GLU A 360 -6.18 9.30 -4.28
C GLU A 360 -6.45 10.16 -5.53
N ALA A 361 -7.03 9.60 -6.58
CA ALA A 361 -7.15 10.29 -7.87
C ALA A 361 -8.34 9.80 -8.72
N HIS A 362 -8.65 10.58 -9.76
CA HIS A 362 -9.67 10.22 -10.75
C HIS A 362 -9.31 8.89 -11.43
N GLN A 363 -8.04 8.68 -11.77
CA GLN A 363 -7.55 7.42 -12.31
C GLN A 363 -6.21 7.04 -11.69
N VAL A 364 -6.04 5.74 -11.45
CA VAL A 364 -4.76 5.15 -11.04
C VAL A 364 -4.47 3.97 -11.96
N SER A 365 -3.24 3.88 -12.46
CA SER A 365 -2.79 2.78 -13.32
C SER A 365 -1.44 2.28 -12.87
N TYR A 366 -1.22 0.97 -13.00
CA TYR A 366 0.02 0.30 -12.61
C TYR A 366 0.67 -0.24 -13.88
N TYR A 367 1.81 0.34 -14.25
CA TYR A 367 2.61 -0.07 -15.40
C TYR A 367 3.78 -0.92 -14.89
N ILE A 368 3.58 -2.23 -14.95
CA ILE A 368 4.45 -3.25 -14.37
C ILE A 368 5.11 -4.01 -15.51
N ASP A 369 6.44 -4.00 -15.52
CA ASP A 369 7.27 -4.73 -16.50
C ASP A 369 6.81 -4.59 -17.96
N GLY A 370 6.49 -3.36 -18.36
CA GLY A 370 6.08 -3.06 -19.73
C GLY A 370 4.58 -3.13 -20.02
N ASN A 371 3.76 -3.59 -19.07
CA ASN A 371 2.32 -3.82 -19.25
C ASN A 371 1.48 -3.08 -18.20
N PHE A 372 0.23 -2.77 -18.53
CA PHE A 372 -0.72 -2.29 -17.53
C PHE A 372 -1.35 -3.47 -16.79
N GLU A 373 -1.16 -3.54 -15.49
CA GLU A 373 -1.69 -4.60 -14.63
C GLU A 373 -2.79 -4.08 -13.68
N PRO A 374 -3.83 -4.87 -13.42
CA PRO A 374 -4.80 -4.56 -12.36
C PRO A 374 -4.18 -4.78 -10.97
N LEU A 375 -4.72 -4.09 -9.96
CA LEU A 375 -4.30 -4.30 -8.56
C LEU A 375 -4.77 -5.66 -8.01
N PHE A 376 -5.97 -6.08 -8.42
CA PHE A 376 -6.52 -7.39 -8.10
C PHE A 376 -6.20 -8.35 -9.24
N ALA A 377 -5.64 -9.52 -8.92
CA ALA A 377 -5.56 -10.59 -9.89
C ALA A 377 -6.98 -10.94 -10.35
N GLU A 378 -7.20 -11.05 -11.66
CA GLU A 378 -8.49 -11.51 -12.19
C GLU A 378 -8.81 -12.91 -11.62
N LYS A 379 -10.07 -13.12 -11.26
CA LYS A 379 -10.57 -14.31 -10.54
C LYS A 379 -10.30 -15.61 -11.29
#